data_AF-A0A2G2HLG8-F1
#
_entry.id   AF-A0A2G2HLG8-F1
#
_cell.length_a   1.000
_cell.length_b   1.000
_cell.length_c   1.000
_cell.angle_alpha   90.00
_cell.angle_beta   90.00
_cell.angle_gamma   90.00
#
_symmetry.space_group_name_H-M   'P 1'
#
loop_
_entity.id
_entity.type
_entity.pdbx_description
1 polymer ?
#
loop_
_entity_poly.entity_id
_entity_poly.type
_entity_poly.pdbx_seq_one_letter_code
_entity_poly.pdbx_strand_id
1 'polypeptide(L)'
;MKRITLLLFTICSLNAIGQEKLKIEIDNPEPRVGQKVIFSFNLDFFTKYLKPELGTSIELTNSTSINGIKSKGFERIIIFREAKKHKVGPFEFEFNGKNYITNSIEINVLPKLPFESGLWIRLTESNGQKYLILEQLISNVSNKKDNKNGTGYSHTIGGVKAKGVEFAKLKENLTNKLDLSNYSSSSYGLRPEDAELFDVGFSYSIKKYKVKFNNNFKNKYILTKKDIINLPKNQKVEKITLKK
;
A
#
# COMPACT_ATOMS: atom_id res chain seq x y z
N MET A 1 -27.16 -43.75 28.11
CA MET A 1 -27.32 -42.64 27.15
C MET A 1 -26.49 -41.39 27.48
N LYS A 2 -26.41 -40.90 28.74
CA LYS A 2 -25.69 -39.65 29.08
C LYS A 2 -24.16 -39.65 28.85
N ARG A 3 -23.48 -40.82 28.85
CA ARG A 3 -22.02 -40.90 28.65
C ARG A 3 -21.58 -40.83 27.18
N ILE A 4 -22.43 -41.25 26.25
CA ILE A 4 -22.13 -41.22 24.80
C ILE A 4 -22.26 -39.80 24.25
N THR A 5 -23.23 -39.02 24.76
CA THR A 5 -23.43 -37.62 24.37
C THR A 5 -22.25 -36.72 24.77
N LEU A 6 -21.62 -37.01 25.91
CA LEU A 6 -20.43 -36.27 26.37
C LEU A 6 -19.22 -36.53 25.46
N LEU A 7 -19.04 -37.78 25.00
CA LEU A 7 -17.94 -38.18 24.11
C LEU A 7 -18.06 -37.57 22.70
N LEU A 8 -19.29 -37.49 22.16
CA LEU A 8 -19.53 -36.80 20.88
C LEU A 8 -19.22 -35.31 20.97
N PHE A 9 -19.52 -34.66 22.09
CA PHE A 9 -19.22 -33.24 22.28
C PHE A 9 -17.72 -32.95 22.38
N THR A 10 -16.93 -33.85 22.96
CA THR A 10 -15.45 -33.73 23.00
C THR A 10 -14.80 -33.97 21.65
N ILE A 11 -15.35 -34.87 20.83
CA ILE A 11 -14.81 -35.12 19.47
C ILE A 11 -15.10 -33.95 18.54
N CYS A 12 -16.27 -33.32 18.64
CA CYS A 12 -16.61 -32.14 17.83
C CYS A 12 -15.79 -30.89 18.18
N SER A 13 -15.28 -30.76 19.42
CA SER A 13 -14.48 -29.61 19.86
C SER A 13 -12.98 -29.70 19.51
N LEU A 14 -12.47 -30.88 19.15
CA LEU A 14 -11.08 -31.05 18.69
C LEU A 14 -10.81 -30.44 17.30
N ASN A 15 -11.84 -30.30 16.46
CA ASN A 15 -11.71 -29.70 15.12
C ASN A 15 -11.41 -28.19 15.15
N ALA A 16 -11.63 -27.50 16.27
CA ALA A 16 -11.31 -26.08 16.42
C ALA A 16 -9.80 -25.82 16.67
N ILE A 17 -9.05 -26.84 17.10
CA ILE A 17 -7.64 -26.73 17.50
C ILE A 17 -6.69 -26.77 16.28
N GLY A 18 -7.18 -27.15 15.10
CA GLY A 18 -6.40 -27.25 13.87
C GLY A 18 -6.36 -25.99 12.98
N GLN A 19 -7.16 -24.95 13.29
CA GLN A 19 -7.28 -23.78 12.43
C GLN A 19 -6.09 -22.83 12.60
N GLU A 20 -5.24 -22.76 11.58
CA GLU A 20 -4.13 -21.82 11.55
C GLU A 20 -4.62 -20.44 11.10
N LYS A 21 -4.49 -19.45 11.99
CA LYS A 21 -4.90 -18.07 11.71
C LYS A 21 -3.83 -17.36 10.88
N LEU A 22 -4.17 -17.02 9.64
CA LEU A 22 -3.29 -16.29 8.73
C LEU A 22 -3.53 -14.78 8.87
N LYS A 23 -2.44 -13.99 8.80
CA LYS A 23 -2.53 -12.53 8.86
C LYS A 23 -2.54 -11.94 7.45
N ILE A 24 -3.58 -11.18 7.14
CA ILE A 24 -3.68 -10.31 5.98
C ILE A 24 -2.76 -9.10 6.18
N GLU A 25 -2.00 -8.79 5.14
CA GLU A 25 -1.19 -7.59 5.01
C GLU A 25 -1.60 -6.81 3.75
N ILE A 26 -1.51 -5.49 3.83
CA ILE A 26 -1.77 -4.56 2.72
C ILE A 26 -0.64 -3.54 2.62
N ASP A 27 -0.25 -3.20 1.40
CA ASP A 27 0.83 -2.23 1.13
C ASP A 27 0.35 -0.76 1.19
N ASN A 28 -0.95 -0.52 1.10
CA ASN A 28 -1.57 0.79 1.19
C ASN A 28 -2.67 0.80 2.26
N PRO A 29 -2.44 1.40 3.44
CA PRO A 29 -3.41 1.38 4.53
C PRO A 29 -4.66 2.23 4.27
N GLU A 30 -4.60 3.18 3.34
CA GLU A 30 -5.73 4.06 3.01
C GLU A 30 -5.71 4.42 1.50
N PRO A 31 -6.08 3.46 0.65
CA PRO A 31 -6.06 3.62 -0.80
C PRO A 31 -7.21 4.51 -1.29
N ARG A 32 -7.09 5.01 -2.52
CA ARG A 32 -8.20 5.64 -3.24
C ARG A 32 -8.90 4.65 -4.16
N VAL A 33 -10.16 4.96 -4.51
CA VAL A 33 -10.91 4.23 -5.54
C VAL A 33 -10.07 4.09 -6.81
N GLY A 34 -10.02 2.88 -7.36
CA GLY A 34 -9.27 2.55 -8.57
C GLY A 34 -7.76 2.32 -8.37
N GLN A 35 -7.20 2.62 -7.19
CA GLN A 35 -5.79 2.29 -6.91
C GLN A 35 -5.63 0.78 -6.72
N LYS A 36 -4.54 0.25 -7.26
CA LYS A 36 -4.10 -1.14 -7.04
C LYS A 36 -3.51 -1.24 -5.63
N VAL A 37 -4.00 -2.20 -4.85
CA VAL A 37 -3.51 -2.53 -3.52
C VAL A 37 -3.02 -3.96 -3.54
N ILE A 38 -1.80 -4.19 -3.05
CA ILE A 38 -1.27 -5.54 -2.89
C ILE A 38 -1.82 -6.08 -1.57
N PHE A 39 -2.64 -7.11 -1.68
CA PHE A 39 -3.14 -7.94 -0.60
C PHE A 39 -2.24 -9.16 -0.48
N SER A 40 -1.80 -9.50 0.72
CA SER A 40 -1.00 -10.70 0.94
C SER A 40 -1.27 -11.41 2.25
N PHE A 41 -0.93 -12.69 2.30
CA PHE A 41 -0.81 -13.46 3.54
C PHE A 41 0.29 -14.51 3.39
N ASN A 42 0.96 -14.83 4.49
CA ASN A 42 2.06 -15.78 4.50
C ASN A 42 1.56 -17.19 4.87
N LEU A 43 1.74 -18.13 3.94
CA LEU A 43 1.52 -19.55 4.16
C LEU A 43 2.68 -20.31 3.52
N ASP A 44 3.41 -21.08 4.33
CA ASP A 44 4.57 -21.88 3.94
C ASP A 44 4.21 -23.37 4.04
N PHE A 45 3.38 -23.83 3.10
CA PHE A 45 2.87 -25.21 3.10
C PHE A 45 3.96 -26.22 2.70
N PHE A 46 4.86 -25.84 1.80
CA PHE A 46 5.85 -26.74 1.23
C PHE A 46 6.93 -27.11 2.26
N THR A 47 7.45 -26.12 3.01
CA THR A 47 8.41 -26.39 4.09
C THR A 47 7.79 -27.25 5.18
N LYS A 48 6.51 -27.00 5.53
CA LYS A 48 5.79 -27.81 6.51
C LYS A 48 5.61 -29.26 6.08
N TYR A 49 5.45 -29.51 4.78
CA TYR A 49 5.31 -30.85 4.23
C TYR A 49 6.64 -31.60 4.15
N LEU A 50 7.72 -30.94 3.70
CA LEU A 50 9.02 -31.59 3.51
C LEU A 50 9.83 -31.78 4.80
N LYS A 51 9.74 -30.84 5.75
CA LYS A 51 10.59 -30.85 6.95
C LYS A 51 10.48 -32.15 7.78
N PRO A 52 9.31 -32.78 7.96
CA PRO A 52 9.21 -34.08 8.62
C PRO A 52 9.96 -35.20 7.89
N GLU A 53 9.97 -35.18 6.56
CA GLU A 53 10.57 -36.24 5.72
C GLU A 53 12.10 -36.11 5.58
N LEU A 54 12.63 -34.90 5.68
CA LEU A 54 14.06 -34.62 5.41
C LEU A 54 14.99 -34.85 6.62
N GLY A 55 14.43 -35.09 7.81
CA GLY A 55 15.21 -35.26 9.05
C GLY A 55 15.93 -33.99 9.52
N THR A 56 16.72 -34.09 10.60
CA THR A 56 17.39 -32.92 11.22
C THR A 56 18.73 -32.56 10.59
N SER A 57 19.28 -33.41 9.73
CA SER A 57 20.57 -33.20 9.07
C SER A 57 20.48 -32.36 7.79
N ILE A 58 19.27 -32.06 7.32
CA ILE A 58 19.02 -31.30 6.09
C ILE A 58 18.33 -29.98 6.44
N GLU A 59 18.95 -28.87 6.07
CA GLU A 59 18.39 -27.52 6.24
C GLU A 59 17.65 -27.08 4.96
N LEU A 60 16.36 -26.80 5.08
CA LEU A 60 15.57 -26.14 4.03
C LEU A 60 15.85 -24.64 4.04
N THR A 61 16.60 -24.16 3.05
CA THR A 61 16.85 -22.73 2.85
C THR A 61 15.80 -22.10 1.93
N ASN A 62 15.66 -20.77 2.00
CA ASN A 62 14.73 -20.07 1.12
C ASN A 62 15.30 -20.03 -0.31
N SER A 63 14.54 -20.55 -1.29
CA SER A 63 14.83 -20.31 -2.71
C SER A 63 14.62 -18.83 -3.02
N THR A 64 15.65 -18.16 -3.53
CA THR A 64 15.46 -16.96 -4.35
C THR A 64 14.81 -17.45 -5.66
N SER A 65 13.54 -17.12 -5.86
CA SER A 65 12.71 -17.70 -6.93
C SER A 65 13.40 -17.60 -8.30
N ILE A 66 13.85 -18.72 -8.86
CA ILE A 66 14.42 -18.74 -10.21
C ILE A 66 13.30 -18.78 -11.27
N ASN A 67 12.10 -19.29 -10.92
CA ASN A 67 10.97 -19.47 -11.87
C ASN A 67 9.59 -19.07 -11.30
N GLY A 68 9.51 -18.01 -10.49
CA GLY A 68 8.22 -17.37 -10.13
C GLY A 68 7.29 -18.11 -9.15
N ILE A 69 7.54 -19.37 -8.81
CA ILE A 69 6.79 -20.07 -7.74
C ILE A 69 7.37 -19.65 -6.39
N LYS A 70 6.70 -18.71 -5.71
CA LYS A 70 6.95 -18.43 -4.30
C LYS A 70 6.24 -19.50 -3.46
N SER A 71 7.00 -20.31 -2.72
CA SER A 71 6.44 -21.26 -1.74
C SER A 71 5.99 -20.58 -0.44
N LYS A 72 6.35 -19.30 -0.25
CA LYS A 72 6.00 -18.46 0.90
C LYS A 72 5.37 -17.16 0.41
N GLY A 73 4.20 -16.85 0.95
CA GLY A 73 3.50 -15.59 0.68
C GLY A 73 2.65 -15.66 -0.58
N PHE A 74 1.33 -15.52 -0.40
CA PHE A 74 0.38 -15.37 -1.50
C PHE A 74 0.06 -13.89 -1.64
N GLU A 75 0.21 -13.35 -2.85
CA GLU A 75 -0.06 -11.95 -3.17
C GLU A 75 -1.17 -11.85 -4.24
N ARG A 76 -2.08 -10.91 -4.07
CA ARG A 76 -3.12 -10.56 -5.06
C ARG A 76 -3.29 -9.05 -5.12
N ILE A 77 -3.63 -8.55 -6.31
CA ILE A 77 -3.98 -7.13 -6.49
C ILE A 77 -5.49 -6.98 -6.30
N ILE A 78 -5.89 -6.13 -5.36
CA ILE A 78 -7.28 -5.72 -5.14
C ILE A 78 -7.45 -4.28 -5.64
N ILE A 79 -8.60 -4.01 -6.26
CA ILE A 79 -9.00 -2.67 -6.70
C ILE A 79 -10.39 -2.37 -6.12
N PHE A 80 -10.46 -1.35 -5.27
CA PHE A 80 -11.72 -0.90 -4.69
C PHE A 80 -12.47 0.03 -5.65
N ARG A 81 -13.77 -0.23 -5.83
CA ARG A 81 -14.64 0.54 -6.74
C ARG A 81 -15.44 1.64 -6.06
N GLU A 82 -15.62 1.55 -4.74
CA GLU A 82 -16.44 2.48 -3.97
C GLU A 82 -15.64 3.11 -2.83
N ALA A 83 -15.85 4.40 -2.61
CA ALA A 83 -15.26 5.15 -1.49
C ALA A 83 -16.09 4.92 -0.23
N LYS A 84 -15.65 3.98 0.60
CA LYS A 84 -16.25 3.68 1.90
C LYS A 84 -15.25 2.89 2.76
N LYS A 85 -15.64 2.60 3.99
CA LYS A 85 -14.93 1.63 4.82
C LYS A 85 -15.29 0.21 4.36
N HIS A 86 -14.30 -0.54 3.89
CA HIS A 86 -14.46 -1.93 3.47
C HIS A 86 -13.93 -2.85 4.55
N LYS A 87 -14.63 -3.97 4.77
CA LYS A 87 -14.15 -5.08 5.59
C LYS A 87 -13.68 -6.19 4.65
N VAL A 88 -12.40 -6.53 4.75
CA VAL A 88 -11.77 -7.58 3.92
C VAL A 88 -11.46 -8.77 4.81
N GLY A 89 -11.98 -9.94 4.45
CA GLY A 89 -11.91 -11.14 5.28
C GLY A 89 -12.89 -11.13 6.47
N PRO A 90 -12.90 -12.19 7.30
CA PRO A 90 -12.02 -13.35 7.19
C PRO A 90 -12.33 -14.17 5.94
N PHE A 91 -11.31 -14.79 5.35
CA PHE A 91 -11.47 -15.79 4.31
C PHE A 91 -11.19 -17.15 4.91
N GLU A 92 -12.07 -18.11 4.61
CA GLU A 92 -11.93 -19.51 5.02
C GLU A 92 -11.64 -20.34 3.77
N PHE A 93 -10.60 -21.16 3.82
CA PHE A 93 -10.24 -22.04 2.71
C PHE A 93 -9.52 -23.29 3.21
N GLU A 94 -9.62 -24.37 2.43
CA GLU A 94 -8.90 -25.63 2.67
C GLU A 94 -7.74 -25.76 1.69
N PHE A 95 -6.59 -26.22 2.19
CA PHE A 95 -5.46 -26.59 1.35
C PHE A 95 -4.76 -27.83 1.92
N ASN A 96 -4.61 -28.88 1.11
CA ASN A 96 -4.06 -30.19 1.52
C ASN A 96 -4.72 -30.77 2.79
N GLY A 97 -6.06 -30.78 2.86
CA GLY A 97 -6.79 -31.33 4.00
C GLY A 97 -6.73 -30.49 5.28
N LYS A 98 -6.08 -29.31 5.25
CA LYS A 98 -6.01 -28.39 6.38
C LYS A 98 -6.83 -27.14 6.13
N ASN A 99 -7.67 -26.79 7.11
CA ASN A 99 -8.48 -25.59 7.09
C ASN A 99 -7.68 -24.38 7.60
N TYR A 100 -7.76 -23.28 6.86
CA TYR A 100 -7.14 -22.00 7.17
C TYR A 100 -8.20 -20.91 7.26
N ILE A 101 -7.98 -19.98 8.19
CA ILE A 101 -8.82 -18.80 8.34
C ILE A 101 -7.92 -17.58 8.41
N THR A 102 -8.19 -16.56 7.61
CA THR A 102 -7.47 -15.27 7.73
C THR A 102 -8.08 -14.41 8.84
N ASN A 103 -7.35 -13.43 9.37
CA ASN A 103 -8.00 -12.34 10.10
C ASN A 103 -8.90 -11.51 9.16
N SER A 104 -9.65 -10.58 9.74
CA SER A 104 -10.37 -9.53 9.01
C SER A 104 -9.65 -8.20 9.21
N ILE A 105 -9.61 -7.37 8.18
CA ILE A 105 -9.06 -6.01 8.25
C ILE A 105 -10.11 -5.01 7.77
N GLU A 106 -10.09 -3.82 8.36
CA GLU A 106 -10.89 -2.69 7.90
C GLU A 106 -10.01 -1.72 7.12
N ILE A 107 -10.46 -1.35 5.92
CA ILE A 107 -9.73 -0.45 5.03
C ILE A 107 -10.64 0.72 4.69
N ASN A 108 -10.19 1.92 5.02
CA ASN A 108 -10.85 3.14 4.59
C ASN A 108 -10.43 3.46 3.15
N VAL A 109 -11.38 3.47 2.22
CA VAL A 109 -11.12 3.80 0.81
C VAL A 109 -11.60 5.21 0.53
N LEU A 110 -10.69 6.06 0.10
CA LEU A 110 -10.96 7.45 -0.24
C LEU A 110 -11.47 7.60 -1.68
N PRO A 111 -12.23 8.67 -2.00
CA PRO A 111 -12.60 8.96 -3.38
C PRO A 111 -11.35 9.18 -4.27
N LYS A 112 -11.54 9.05 -5.58
CA LYS A 112 -10.56 9.46 -6.59
C LYS A 112 -10.16 10.92 -6.33
N LEU A 113 -8.91 11.26 -6.64
CA LEU A 113 -8.49 12.67 -6.61
C LEU A 113 -9.22 13.45 -7.70
N PRO A 114 -9.57 14.73 -7.46
CA PRO A 114 -9.98 15.60 -8.53
C PRO A 114 -8.84 15.71 -9.54
N PHE A 115 -9.19 15.79 -10.82
CA PHE A 115 -8.23 15.80 -11.92
C PHE A 115 -7.65 17.20 -12.15
N GLU A 116 -7.03 17.74 -11.09
CA GLU A 116 -6.47 19.09 -11.03
C GLU A 116 -5.12 19.10 -10.33
N SER A 117 -4.32 20.15 -10.57
CA SER A 117 -3.03 20.30 -9.91
C SER A 117 -3.25 20.52 -8.41
N GLY A 118 -2.57 19.74 -7.58
CA GLY A 118 -2.80 19.80 -6.14
C GLY A 118 -1.81 18.97 -5.33
N LEU A 119 -1.82 19.23 -4.03
CA LEU A 119 -1.05 18.52 -3.03
C LEU A 119 -1.98 18.14 -1.88
N TRP A 120 -2.03 16.85 -1.56
CA TRP A 120 -2.82 16.31 -0.48
C TRP A 120 -1.91 15.60 0.50
N ILE A 121 -2.03 15.94 1.78
CA ILE A 121 -1.31 15.25 2.85
C ILE A 121 -2.34 14.77 3.86
N ARG A 122 -2.22 13.52 4.29
CA ARG A 122 -3.10 12.94 5.30
C ARG A 122 -2.33 12.05 6.26
N LEU A 123 -2.89 11.92 7.47
CA LEU A 123 -2.43 11.02 8.51
C LEU A 123 -3.43 9.86 8.61
N THR A 124 -2.93 8.63 8.55
CA THR A 124 -3.73 7.43 8.76
C THR A 124 -3.02 6.49 9.72
N GLU A 125 -3.75 5.54 10.30
CA GLU A 125 -3.23 4.54 11.23
C GLU A 125 -3.69 3.15 10.79
N SER A 126 -2.75 2.21 10.73
CA SER A 126 -3.04 0.82 10.39
C SER A 126 -2.11 -0.09 11.18
N ASN A 127 -2.68 -1.13 11.79
CA ASN A 127 -1.96 -2.09 12.64
C ASN A 127 -1.12 -1.40 13.75
N GLY A 128 -1.63 -0.34 14.36
CA GLY A 128 -0.94 0.44 15.40
C GLY A 128 0.23 1.29 14.89
N GLN A 129 0.48 1.32 13.58
CA GLN A 129 1.49 2.15 12.95
C GLN A 129 0.83 3.35 12.28
N LYS A 130 1.33 4.55 12.58
CA LYS A 130 0.90 5.80 11.94
C LYS A 130 1.68 6.05 10.65
N TYR A 131 0.97 6.53 9.63
CA TYR A 131 1.50 6.82 8.31
C TYR A 131 1.10 8.23 7.87
N LEU A 132 2.06 8.98 7.35
CA LEU A 132 1.78 10.17 6.55
C LEU A 132 1.81 9.81 5.07
N ILE A 133 0.76 10.15 4.36
CA ILE A 133 0.65 9.95 2.91
C ILE A 133 0.61 11.32 2.25
N LEU A 134 1.59 11.59 1.38
CA LEU A 134 1.67 12.77 0.53
C LEU A 134 1.38 12.35 -0.90
N GLU A 135 0.32 12.90 -1.48
CA GLU A 135 -0.06 12.72 -2.88
C GLU A 135 0.02 14.07 -3.60
N GLN A 136 0.49 14.07 -4.83
CA GLN A 136 0.61 15.28 -5.63
C GLN A 136 0.27 15.03 -7.09
N LEU A 137 -0.51 15.92 -7.68
CA LEU A 137 -0.74 16.05 -9.12
C LEU A 137 -0.07 17.33 -9.61
N ILE A 138 0.73 17.20 -10.66
CA ILE A 138 1.38 18.31 -11.35
C ILE A 138 0.94 18.25 -12.80
N SER A 139 0.33 19.32 -13.31
CA SER A 139 -0.04 19.42 -14.73
C SER A 139 1.18 19.23 -15.62
N ASN A 140 1.04 18.37 -16.63
CA ASN A 140 2.07 18.18 -17.63
C ASN A 140 2.03 19.32 -18.66
N VAL A 141 3.14 19.45 -19.39
CA VAL A 141 3.26 20.32 -20.55
C VAL A 141 3.46 19.46 -21.80
N SER A 142 2.99 19.95 -22.94
CA SER A 142 3.27 19.31 -24.21
C SER A 142 4.78 19.37 -24.50
N ASN A 143 5.34 18.25 -24.95
CA ASN A 143 6.70 18.17 -25.47
C ASN A 143 6.71 17.90 -26.99
N LYS A 144 5.61 18.25 -27.67
CA LYS A 144 5.52 18.09 -29.12
C LYS A 144 6.70 18.81 -29.78
N LYS A 145 7.41 18.08 -30.64
CA LYS A 145 8.46 18.62 -31.50
C LYS A 145 8.17 18.21 -32.92
N ASP A 146 8.07 19.19 -33.81
CA ASP A 146 7.98 18.93 -35.23
C ASP A 146 9.37 18.52 -35.75
N ASN A 147 9.38 17.54 -36.66
CA ASN A 147 10.62 17.09 -37.27
C ASN A 147 11.14 18.17 -38.23
N LYS A 148 12.47 18.34 -38.29
CA LYS A 148 13.13 19.38 -39.11
C LYS A 148 12.74 19.34 -40.60
N ASN A 149 12.29 18.19 -41.10
CA ASN A 149 11.94 17.99 -42.50
C ASN A 149 10.42 18.14 -42.77
N GLY A 150 9.61 18.54 -41.78
CA GLY A 150 8.17 18.81 -41.95
C GLY A 150 7.27 17.58 -42.13
N THR A 151 7.82 16.36 -42.22
CA THR A 151 7.08 15.13 -42.54
C THR A 151 6.60 14.34 -41.32
N GLY A 152 6.72 14.88 -40.10
CA GLY A 152 6.25 14.19 -38.89
C GLY A 152 6.48 14.97 -37.60
N TYR A 153 6.00 14.42 -36.49
CA TYR A 153 6.15 14.98 -35.16
C TYR A 153 6.50 13.88 -34.15
N SER A 154 7.14 14.27 -33.05
CA SER A 154 7.29 13.44 -31.85
C SER A 154 6.51 14.10 -30.71
N HIS A 155 5.80 13.29 -29.93
CA HIS A 155 5.11 13.75 -28.72
C HIS A 155 5.01 12.61 -27.70
N THR A 156 4.91 12.95 -26.43
CA THR A 156 4.55 11.99 -25.38
C THR A 156 3.06 12.13 -25.09
N ILE A 157 2.33 11.01 -25.18
CA ILE A 157 0.90 10.96 -24.85
C ILE A 157 0.71 11.37 -23.38
N GLY A 158 -0.14 12.37 -23.14
CA GLY A 158 -0.34 12.95 -21.80
C GLY A 158 0.74 13.97 -21.38
N GLY A 159 1.68 14.32 -22.26
CA GLY A 159 2.73 15.31 -21.99
C GLY A 159 3.79 14.84 -20.99
N VAL A 160 4.65 15.78 -20.57
CA VAL A 160 5.72 15.55 -19.60
C VAL A 160 5.65 16.56 -18.45
N LYS A 161 6.14 16.19 -17.27
CA LYS A 161 6.32 17.14 -16.16
C LYS A 161 7.18 18.31 -16.61
N ALA A 162 6.77 19.54 -16.30
CA ALA A 162 7.53 20.74 -16.65
C ALA A 162 8.96 20.70 -16.11
N LYS A 163 9.93 21.17 -16.92
CA LYS A 163 11.35 21.16 -16.58
C LYS A 163 11.61 21.98 -15.32
N GLY A 164 12.38 21.44 -14.38
CA GLY A 164 12.72 22.10 -13.12
C GLY A 164 11.62 22.06 -12.04
N VAL A 165 10.46 21.47 -12.34
CA VAL A 165 9.41 21.25 -11.34
C VAL A 165 9.61 19.90 -10.69
N GLU A 166 9.81 19.87 -9.37
CA GLU A 166 9.99 18.65 -8.60
C GLU A 166 8.76 18.30 -7.75
N PHE A 167 8.58 17.00 -7.49
CA PHE A 167 7.54 16.57 -6.55
C PHE A 167 7.91 16.98 -5.12
N ALA A 168 6.89 17.39 -4.37
CA ALA A 168 6.99 17.70 -2.96
C ALA A 168 7.38 16.44 -2.15
N LYS A 169 8.16 16.66 -1.10
CA LYS A 169 8.62 15.61 -0.19
C LYS A 169 8.56 16.12 1.24
N LEU A 170 8.22 15.25 2.19
CA LEU A 170 8.35 15.59 3.60
C LEU A 170 9.82 15.44 4.03
N LYS A 171 10.27 16.34 4.91
CA LYS A 171 11.54 16.15 5.64
C LYS A 171 11.46 14.89 6.48
N GLU A 172 12.49 14.05 6.41
CA GLU A 172 12.52 12.79 7.16
C GLU A 172 12.76 13.05 8.66
N ASN A 173 13.66 13.97 9.00
CA ASN A 173 13.87 14.38 10.39
C ASN A 173 13.05 15.64 10.67
N LEU A 174 11.90 15.49 11.33
CA LEU A 174 11.04 16.63 11.69
C LEU A 174 11.54 17.32 12.97
N THR A 175 11.96 16.53 13.95
CA THR A 175 12.61 16.98 15.19
C THR A 175 13.57 15.88 15.66
N ASN A 176 14.39 16.15 16.68
CA ASN A 176 15.25 15.13 17.31
C ASN A 176 14.49 13.95 17.99
N LYS A 177 13.16 14.00 18.05
CA LYS A 177 12.31 12.99 18.70
C LYS A 177 11.21 12.44 17.80
N LEU A 178 11.15 12.89 16.54
CA LEU A 178 10.11 12.56 15.60
C LEU A 178 10.70 12.48 14.19
N ASP A 179 10.72 11.25 13.69
CA ASP A 179 11.24 10.94 12.37
C ASP A 179 10.18 10.31 11.48
N LEU A 180 10.33 10.54 10.19
CA LEU A 180 9.55 9.96 9.12
C LEU A 180 10.48 9.07 8.30
N SER A 181 10.22 7.76 8.29
CA SER A 181 10.96 6.86 7.40
C SER A 181 10.14 6.62 6.14
N ASN A 182 10.73 6.87 4.96
CA ASN A 182 10.11 6.54 3.68
C ASN A 182 9.77 5.05 3.62
N TYR A 183 8.48 4.75 3.51
CA TYR A 183 7.96 3.39 3.46
C TYR A 183 7.69 2.94 2.01
N SER A 184 7.17 3.84 1.18
CA SER A 184 6.97 3.59 -0.25
C SER A 184 6.88 4.90 -1.02
N SER A 185 7.37 4.91 -2.25
CA SER A 185 7.24 6.04 -3.16
C SER A 185 6.99 5.53 -4.57
N SER A 186 6.01 6.11 -5.26
CA SER A 186 5.77 5.83 -6.68
C SER A 186 5.34 7.10 -7.42
N SER A 187 5.59 7.13 -8.73
CA SER A 187 5.13 8.20 -9.61
C SER A 187 4.81 7.65 -10.99
N TYR A 188 3.77 8.17 -11.62
CA TYR A 188 3.32 7.77 -12.94
C TYR A 188 2.50 8.87 -13.61
N GLY A 189 2.32 8.78 -14.92
CA GLY A 189 1.44 9.67 -15.68
C GLY A 189 -0.03 9.28 -15.53
N LEU A 190 -0.89 10.27 -15.45
CA LEU A 190 -2.34 10.14 -15.43
C LEU A 190 -2.93 10.95 -16.57
N ARG A 191 -4.01 10.44 -17.17
CA ARG A 191 -4.75 11.12 -18.23
C ARG A 191 -6.24 10.99 -17.97
N PRO A 192 -7.07 12.00 -18.31
CA PRO A 192 -8.51 11.84 -18.28
C PRO A 192 -8.94 10.65 -19.16
N GLU A 193 -10.06 10.01 -18.81
CA GLU A 193 -10.58 8.87 -19.56
C GLU A 193 -11.06 9.30 -20.98
N ASP A 194 -11.52 10.54 -21.10
CA ASP A 194 -12.02 11.20 -22.31
C ASP A 194 -10.97 12.03 -23.07
N ALA A 195 -9.70 11.98 -22.65
CA ALA A 195 -8.65 12.81 -23.21
C ALA A 195 -8.30 12.47 -24.66
N GLU A 196 -8.19 13.52 -25.47
CA GLU A 196 -7.73 13.45 -26.85
C GLU A 196 -6.24 13.06 -26.93
N LEU A 197 -5.78 12.79 -28.16
CA LEU A 197 -4.39 12.38 -28.41
C LEU A 197 -3.37 13.42 -27.92
N PHE A 198 -3.69 14.72 -28.05
CA PHE A 198 -2.79 15.83 -27.73
C PHE A 198 -3.02 16.46 -26.36
N ASP A 199 -4.00 15.98 -25.60
CA ASP A 199 -4.30 16.50 -24.29
C ASP A 199 -3.16 16.22 -23.30
N VAL A 200 -2.85 17.25 -22.51
CA VAL A 200 -1.88 17.14 -21.44
C VAL A 200 -2.55 16.51 -20.22
N GLY A 201 -1.90 15.48 -19.68
CA GLY A 201 -2.31 14.82 -18.46
C GLY A 201 -1.64 15.43 -17.23
N PHE A 202 -1.49 14.60 -16.21
CA PHE A 202 -0.83 14.96 -14.96
C PHE A 202 0.27 13.98 -14.64
N SER A 203 1.35 14.48 -14.06
CA SER A 203 2.31 13.66 -13.34
C SER A 203 1.82 13.49 -11.91
N TYR A 204 1.58 12.25 -11.52
CA TYR A 204 1.15 11.89 -10.18
C TYR A 204 2.30 11.32 -9.37
N SER A 205 2.37 11.68 -8.08
CA SER A 205 3.25 11.03 -7.11
C SER A 205 2.50 10.72 -5.82
N ILE A 206 2.81 9.57 -5.23
CA ILE A 206 2.42 9.19 -3.88
C ILE A 206 3.65 8.77 -3.08
N LYS A 207 3.79 9.33 -1.89
CA LYS A 207 4.86 9.04 -0.93
C LYS A 207 4.23 8.71 0.41
N LYS A 208 4.59 7.56 0.97
CA LYS A 208 4.12 7.10 2.28
C LYS A 208 5.29 7.09 3.24
N TYR A 209 5.10 7.66 4.41
CA TYR A 209 6.10 7.76 5.45
C TYR A 209 5.56 7.09 6.72
N LYS A 210 6.33 6.15 7.28
CA LYS A 210 6.05 5.66 8.64
C LYS A 210 6.48 6.71 9.65
N VAL A 211 5.57 7.06 10.55
CA VAL A 211 5.84 7.99 11.65
C VAL A 211 6.49 7.23 12.80
N LYS A 212 7.69 7.64 13.19
CA LYS A 212 8.45 7.05 14.30
C LYS A 212 8.57 8.07 15.43
N PHE A 213 7.92 7.77 16.55
CA PHE A 213 8.07 8.54 17.77
C PHE A 213 9.18 7.93 18.63
N ASN A 214 10.13 8.75 19.07
CA ASN A 214 11.06 8.32 20.11
C ASN A 214 10.31 8.16 21.45
N ASN A 215 10.80 7.30 22.35
CA ASN A 215 10.24 7.05 23.68
C ASN A 215 10.03 8.34 24.49
N ASN A 216 10.87 9.35 24.27
CA ASN A 216 10.81 10.65 24.96
C ASN A 216 9.88 11.69 24.30
N PHE A 217 9.13 11.30 23.27
CA PHE A 217 8.16 12.17 22.61
C PHE A 217 6.84 12.19 23.41
N LYS A 218 6.63 13.26 24.18
CA LYS A 218 5.42 13.48 25.01
C LYS A 218 4.46 14.53 24.43
N ASN A 219 4.85 15.18 23.33
CA ASN A 219 4.20 16.39 22.85
C ASN A 219 3.37 16.13 21.59
N LYS A 220 2.61 17.15 21.19
CA LYS A 220 2.00 17.26 19.86
C LYS A 220 2.98 17.96 18.92
N TYR A 221 3.09 17.48 17.70
CA TYR A 221 3.79 18.18 16.62
C TYR A 221 2.80 18.59 15.53
N ILE A 222 2.93 19.80 15.00
CA ILE A 222 2.08 20.30 13.92
C ILE A 222 2.94 20.40 12.68
N LEU A 223 2.64 19.57 11.68
CA LEU A 223 3.28 19.63 10.37
C LEU A 223 2.83 20.91 9.65
N THR A 224 3.81 21.64 9.13
CA THR A 224 3.63 22.92 8.44
C THR A 224 4.29 22.91 7.06
N LYS A 225 4.11 24.01 6.32
CA LYS A 225 4.78 24.22 5.03
C LYS A 225 6.31 24.13 5.10
N LYS A 226 6.92 24.46 6.25
CA LYS A 226 8.39 24.42 6.45
C LYS A 226 8.95 23.00 6.44
N ASP A 227 8.10 22.02 6.63
CA ASP A 227 8.46 20.60 6.72
C ASP A 227 8.38 19.90 5.35
N ILE A 228 8.03 20.67 4.31
CA ILE A 228 7.83 20.18 2.95
C ILE A 228 8.92 20.80 2.05
N ILE A 229 9.69 19.92 1.42
CA ILE A 229 10.68 20.25 0.40
C ILE A 229 9.96 20.30 -0.95
N ASN A 230 10.33 21.25 -1.82
CA ASN A 230 9.74 21.45 -3.16
C ASN A 230 8.21 21.71 -3.12
N LEU A 231 7.72 22.42 -2.11
CA LEU A 231 6.32 22.83 -2.06
C LEU A 231 6.00 23.78 -3.22
N PRO A 232 4.96 23.53 -4.05
CA PRO A 232 4.56 24.45 -5.10
C PRO A 232 4.22 25.83 -4.56
N LYS A 233 4.57 26.88 -5.33
CA LYS A 233 4.23 28.26 -4.99
C LYS A 233 2.71 28.39 -4.83
N ASN A 234 2.27 29.15 -3.82
CA ASN A 234 0.86 29.40 -3.48
C ASN A 234 0.03 28.18 -3.02
N GLN A 235 0.62 26.99 -2.86
CA GLN A 235 -0.13 25.84 -2.34
C GLN A 235 -0.52 26.06 -0.88
N LYS A 236 -1.80 25.86 -0.55
CA LYS A 236 -2.29 25.76 0.82
C LYS A 236 -2.01 24.35 1.33
N VAL A 237 -1.55 24.26 2.58
CA VAL A 237 -1.28 22.99 3.25
C VAL A 237 -2.02 23.04 4.56
N GLU A 238 -2.92 22.09 4.76
CA GLU A 238 -3.66 21.95 6.01
C GLU A 238 -2.72 21.55 7.15
N LYS A 239 -3.02 22.03 8.36
CA LYS A 239 -2.23 21.70 9.55
C LYS A 239 -2.51 20.25 9.95
N ILE A 240 -1.49 19.39 9.88
CA ILE A 240 -1.62 18.01 10.33
C ILE A 240 -1.00 17.86 11.70
N THR A 241 -1.77 17.30 12.62
CA THR A 241 -1.35 17.07 14.00
C THR A 241 -0.82 15.65 14.16
N LEU A 242 0.46 15.52 14.51
CA LEU A 242 1.09 14.27 14.91
C LEU A 242 1.11 14.18 16.45
N LYS A 243 0.50 13.13 16.98
CA LYS A 243 0.49 12.78 18.40
C LYS A 243 0.78 11.29 18.56
N LYS A 244 1.43 10.89 19.65
CA LYS A 244 1.62 9.47 20.00
C LYS A 244 0.28 8.80 20.22
#